data_AF-A0A4U5NIB1-F1
#
_entry.id   AF-A0A4U5NIB1-F1
#
_cell.length_a   1.000
_cell.length_b   1.000
_cell.length_c   1.000
_cell.angle_alpha   90.00
_cell.angle_beta   90.00
_cell.angle_gamma   90.00
#
_symmetry.space_group_name_H-M   'P 1'
#
loop_
_entity.id
_entity.type
_entity.pdbx_description
1 polymer ?
#
loop_
_entity_poly.entity_id
_entity_poly.type
_entity_poly.pdbx_seq_one_letter_code
_entity_poly.pdbx_strand_id
1 'polypeptide(L)'
;MTSMWDACISRSHLLSQLNSTEDTSVTFPFTYVQMWKHLEFICNAGSVVVFNTKNFKTLLDLPRLDAYKACEASFLENLDKDPTNLCPSTQTFMDCANKAFDEWSDHEMTDGWFACEEIRVGYADFCPHLRCYVLQQ
;
A
#
# COMPACT_ATOMS: atom_id res chain seq x y z
N MET A 1 0.44 -5.49 -25.88
CA MET A 1 0.01 -4.11 -26.21
C MET A 1 -0.18 -3.42 -24.88
N THR A 2 0.68 -2.47 -24.52
CA THR A 2 0.41 -1.56 -23.39
C THR A 2 -0.68 -0.60 -23.83
N SER A 3 -1.80 -0.63 -23.12
CA SER A 3 -2.87 0.34 -23.32
C SER A 3 -2.37 1.74 -22.94
N MET A 4 -3.04 2.80 -23.43
CA MET A 4 -2.75 4.18 -23.02
C MET A 4 -2.85 4.35 -21.49
N TRP A 5 -3.73 3.57 -20.86
CA TRP A 5 -3.88 3.46 -19.42
C TRP A 5 -2.59 2.98 -18.73
N ASP A 6 -1.98 1.90 -19.23
CA ASP A 6 -0.76 1.33 -18.65
C ASP A 6 0.41 2.32 -18.66
N ALA A 7 0.47 3.21 -19.64
CA ALA A 7 1.47 4.28 -19.70
C ALA A 7 1.22 5.35 -18.62
N CYS A 8 -0.05 5.73 -18.37
CA CYS A 8 -0.42 6.73 -17.37
C CYS A 8 -0.19 6.26 -15.93
N ILE A 9 -0.39 4.97 -15.64
CA ILE A 9 -0.19 4.39 -14.30
C ILE A 9 1.17 3.68 -14.14
N SER A 10 2.07 3.83 -15.12
CA SER A 10 3.39 3.22 -15.05
C SER A 10 4.29 4.01 -14.10
N ARG A 11 4.72 3.36 -13.01
CA ARG A 11 5.67 3.95 -12.04
C ARG A 11 6.98 4.36 -12.70
N SER A 12 7.53 3.54 -13.59
CA SER A 12 8.78 3.87 -14.31
C SER A 12 8.61 5.08 -15.23
N HIS A 13 7.44 5.22 -15.86
CA HIS A 13 7.14 6.41 -16.66
C HIS A 13 7.06 7.66 -15.78
N LEU A 14 6.31 7.61 -14.67
CA LEU A 14 6.16 8.74 -13.75
C LEU A 14 7.51 9.16 -13.14
N LEU A 15 8.35 8.21 -12.74
CA LEU A 15 9.70 8.48 -12.25
C LEU A 15 10.58 9.15 -13.33
N SER A 16 10.41 8.79 -14.62
CA SER A 16 11.14 9.43 -15.71
C SER A 16 10.73 10.89 -15.99
N GLN A 17 9.57 11.33 -15.46
CA GLN A 17 9.09 12.71 -15.59
C GLN A 17 9.56 13.61 -14.45
N LEU A 18 10.19 13.06 -13.40
CA LEU A 18 10.78 13.85 -12.32
C LEU A 18 11.99 14.63 -12.87
N ASN A 19 11.79 15.90 -13.17
CA ASN A 19 12.84 16.82 -13.60
C ASN A 19 13.57 17.41 -12.38
N SER A 20 14.88 17.64 -12.52
CA SER A 20 15.78 18.02 -11.43
C SER A 20 15.53 19.41 -10.80
N THR A 21 14.57 20.20 -11.29
CA THR A 21 14.42 21.62 -10.93
C THR A 21 13.18 21.96 -10.12
N GLU A 22 12.13 21.14 -10.08
CA GLU A 22 10.87 21.53 -9.41
C GLU A 22 10.17 20.42 -8.61
N ASP A 23 10.40 19.13 -8.90
CA ASP A 23 9.83 18.02 -8.11
C ASP A 23 10.83 16.87 -7.96
N THR A 24 11.39 16.74 -6.77
CA THR A 24 12.39 15.71 -6.43
C THR A 24 11.82 14.58 -5.55
N SER A 25 10.60 14.74 -5.03
CA SER A 25 10.01 13.72 -4.17
C SER A 25 9.55 12.53 -5.00
N VAL A 26 10.26 11.42 -4.84
CA VAL A 26 9.93 10.15 -5.47
C VAL A 26 8.59 9.61 -4.97
N THR A 27 8.16 10.02 -3.78
CA THR A 27 6.92 9.58 -3.13
C THR A 27 5.68 9.75 -4.01
N PHE A 28 5.54 10.85 -4.77
CA PHE A 28 4.33 11.10 -5.57
C PHE A 28 4.05 10.02 -6.62
N PRO A 29 5.01 9.64 -7.49
CA PRO A 29 4.87 8.47 -8.36
C PRO A 29 4.48 7.18 -7.63
N PHE A 30 5.01 6.94 -6.44
CA PHE A 30 4.70 5.73 -5.68
C PHE A 30 3.27 5.73 -5.17
N THR A 31 2.83 6.81 -4.53
CA THR A 31 1.47 6.95 -3.97
C THR A 31 0.41 6.96 -5.06
N TYR A 32 0.67 7.61 -6.20
CA TYR A 32 -0.28 7.64 -7.32
C TYR A 32 -0.55 6.24 -7.89
N VAL A 33 0.50 5.47 -8.15
CA VAL A 33 0.36 4.10 -8.67
C VAL A 33 -0.26 3.18 -7.62
N GLN A 34 0.10 3.35 -6.35
CA GLN A 34 -0.47 2.61 -5.24
C GLN A 34 -1.99 2.79 -5.18
N MET A 35 -2.48 4.02 -5.28
CA MET A 35 -3.92 4.33 -5.25
C MET A 35 -4.69 3.57 -6.33
N TRP A 36 -4.18 3.54 -7.57
CA TRP A 36 -4.85 2.82 -8.66
C TRP A 36 -4.86 1.31 -8.46
N LYS A 37 -3.73 0.74 -8.03
CA LYS A 37 -3.62 -0.70 -7.75
C LYS A 37 -4.49 -1.13 -6.57
N HIS A 38 -4.59 -0.28 -5.55
CA HIS A 38 -5.51 -0.44 -4.44
C HIS A 38 -6.98 -0.49 -4.92
N LEU A 39 -7.40 0.49 -5.73
CA LEU A 39 -8.76 0.52 -6.28
C LEU A 39 -9.06 -0.72 -7.12
N GLU A 40 -8.11 -1.17 -7.94
CA GLU A 40 -8.23 -2.39 -8.73
C GLU A 40 -8.39 -3.62 -7.84
N PHE A 41 -7.62 -3.73 -6.76
CA PHE A 41 -7.73 -4.84 -5.81
C PHE A 41 -9.07 -4.85 -5.09
N ILE A 42 -9.50 -3.73 -4.51
CA ILE A 42 -10.79 -3.62 -3.82
C ILE A 42 -11.96 -3.96 -4.73
N CYS A 43 -11.95 -3.47 -5.97
CA CYS A 43 -13.04 -3.73 -6.92
C CYS A 43 -13.05 -5.17 -7.47
N ASN A 44 -11.95 -5.92 -7.35
CA ASN A 44 -11.82 -7.28 -7.87
C ASN A 44 -11.62 -8.30 -6.74
N ALA A 45 -10.39 -8.77 -6.52
CA ALA A 45 -10.07 -9.86 -5.60
C ALA A 45 -10.39 -9.53 -4.13
N GLY A 46 -10.31 -8.25 -3.74
CA GLY A 46 -10.62 -7.76 -2.40
C GLY A 46 -12.12 -7.53 -2.14
N SER A 47 -12.97 -7.54 -3.17
CA SER A 47 -14.39 -7.18 -3.07
C SER A 47 -15.17 -8.05 -2.06
N VAL A 48 -14.84 -9.34 -1.99
CA VAL A 48 -15.48 -10.30 -1.07
C VAL A 48 -15.21 -9.94 0.40
N VAL A 49 -14.04 -9.38 0.69
CA VAL A 49 -13.67 -8.94 2.04
C VAL A 49 -14.23 -7.55 2.31
N VAL A 50 -14.11 -6.63 1.35
CA VAL A 50 -14.53 -5.22 1.51
C VAL A 50 -16.05 -5.09 1.64
N PHE A 51 -16.82 -5.80 0.83
CA PHE A 51 -18.29 -5.71 0.85
C PHE A 51 -18.95 -6.59 1.90
N ASN A 52 -18.17 -7.28 2.73
CA ASN A 52 -18.70 -7.78 3.99
C ASN A 52 -19.05 -6.56 4.88
N THR A 53 -20.32 -6.43 5.26
CA THR A 53 -20.87 -5.25 5.94
C THR A 53 -20.16 -4.90 7.25
N LYS A 54 -19.55 -5.89 7.91
CA LYS A 54 -18.71 -5.68 9.10
C LYS A 54 -17.38 -5.01 8.74
N ASN A 55 -16.73 -5.51 7.70
CA ASN A 55 -15.38 -5.12 7.30
C ASN A 55 -15.37 -3.78 6.57
N PHE A 56 -16.44 -3.44 5.83
CA PHE A 56 -16.49 -2.18 5.08
C PHE A 56 -16.26 -0.94 5.97
N LYS A 57 -16.89 -0.89 7.16
CA LYS A 57 -16.72 0.22 8.10
C LYS A 57 -15.30 0.25 8.67
N THR A 58 -14.81 -0.91 9.10
CA THR A 58 -13.46 -1.13 9.62
C THR A 58 -12.40 -0.64 8.64
N LEU A 59 -12.54 -0.98 7.36
CA LEU A 59 -11.61 -0.61 6.29
C LEU A 59 -11.67 0.88 5.94
N LEU A 60 -12.84 1.52 6.03
CA LEU A 60 -12.95 2.98 5.83
C LEU A 60 -12.24 3.79 6.93
N ASP A 61 -12.10 3.21 8.13
CA ASP A 61 -11.42 3.85 9.24
C ASP A 61 -9.90 3.57 9.26
N LEU A 62 -9.42 2.56 8.52
CA LEU A 62 -8.01 2.18 8.45
C LEU A 62 -7.07 3.37 8.11
N PRO A 63 -7.28 4.15 7.03
CA PRO A 63 -6.42 5.30 6.73
C PRO A 63 -6.52 6.43 7.76
N ARG A 64 -7.51 6.38 8.66
CA ARG A 64 -7.73 7.38 9.70
C ARG A 64 -7.02 7.04 11.00
N LEU A 65 -6.62 5.79 11.20
CA LEU A 65 -5.90 5.35 12.38
C LEU A 65 -4.54 6.06 12.46
N ASP A 66 -4.25 6.66 13.62
CA ASP A 66 -2.97 7.35 13.81
C ASP A 66 -1.79 6.37 13.74
N ALA A 67 -1.99 5.12 14.18
CA ALA A 67 -1.03 4.05 14.01
C ALA A 67 -0.72 3.76 12.53
N TYR A 68 -1.75 3.68 11.68
CA TYR A 68 -1.58 3.50 10.24
C TYR A 68 -0.86 4.69 9.60
N LYS A 69 -1.29 5.92 9.92
CA LYS A 69 -0.65 7.15 9.41
C LYS A 69 0.83 7.23 9.81
N ALA A 70 1.17 6.76 11.01
CA ALA A 70 2.56 6.69 11.45
C ALA A 70 3.37 5.66 10.63
N CYS A 71 2.79 4.49 10.34
CA CYS A 71 3.39 3.49 9.47
C CYS A 71 3.65 4.06 8.06
N GLU A 72 2.65 4.73 7.48
CA GLU A 72 2.75 5.35 6.15
C GLU A 72 3.79 6.49 6.13
N ALA A 73 3.74 7.40 7.11
CA ALA A 73 4.70 8.49 7.20
C ALA A 73 6.15 7.98 7.29
N SER A 74 6.39 6.94 8.10
CA SER A 74 7.72 6.31 8.21
C SER A 74 8.17 5.68 6.90
N PHE A 75 7.25 5.02 6.18
CA PHE A 75 7.54 4.45 4.87
C PHE A 75 7.92 5.52 3.84
N LEU A 76 7.14 6.58 3.74
CA LEU A 76 7.38 7.69 2.80
C LEU A 76 8.70 8.40 3.11
N GLU A 77 9.00 8.64 4.39
CA GLU A 77 10.27 9.23 4.81
C GLU A 77 11.47 8.34 4.44
N ASN A 78 11.36 7.03 4.62
CA ASN A 78 12.41 6.08 4.22
C ASN A 78 12.60 6.04 2.71
N LEU A 79 11.51 6.11 1.95
CA LEU A 79 11.53 6.06 0.50
C LEU A 79 12.15 7.33 -0.11
N ASP A 80 11.84 8.50 0.45
CA ASP A 80 12.45 9.76 0.02
C ASP A 80 13.95 9.82 0.36
N LYS A 81 14.39 9.20 1.46
CA LYS A 81 15.81 9.13 1.84
C LYS A 81 16.61 8.15 1.00
N ASP A 82 16.08 6.95 0.77
CA ASP A 82 16.74 5.90 0.01
C ASP A 82 15.72 5.09 -0.82
N PRO A 83 15.47 5.49 -2.08
CA PRO A 83 14.55 4.80 -2.97
C PRO A 83 14.98 3.36 -3.30
N THR A 84 16.25 3.00 -3.09
CA THR A 84 16.75 1.64 -3.39
C THR A 84 16.25 0.61 -2.37
N ASN A 85 15.84 1.07 -1.18
CA ASN A 85 15.25 0.24 -0.13
C ASN A 85 13.75 0.07 -0.24
N LEU A 86 13.16 0.28 -1.43
CA LEU A 86 11.72 0.14 -1.66
C LEU A 86 11.15 -1.15 -1.06
N CYS A 87 11.61 -2.32 -1.51
CA CYS A 87 11.03 -3.60 -1.10
C CYS A 87 11.14 -3.91 0.40
N PRO A 88 12.30 -3.77 1.07
CA PRO A 88 12.37 -3.97 2.52
C PRO A 88 11.57 -2.92 3.30
N SER A 89 11.51 -1.66 2.83
CA SER A 89 10.71 -0.61 3.47
C SER A 89 9.22 -0.88 3.31
N THR A 90 8.78 -1.37 2.15
CA THR A 90 7.40 -1.79 1.91
C THR A 90 7.01 -2.98 2.80
N GLN A 91 7.87 -3.98 2.98
CA GLN A 91 7.58 -5.09 3.90
C GLN A 91 7.41 -4.56 5.34
N THR A 92 8.28 -3.65 5.78
CA THR A 92 8.18 -3.02 7.11
C THR A 92 6.87 -2.23 7.26
N PHE A 93 6.46 -1.51 6.22
CA PHE A 93 5.19 -0.79 6.17
C PHE A 93 4.00 -1.75 6.28
N MET A 94 4.00 -2.82 5.49
CA MET A 94 2.98 -3.86 5.50
C MET A 94 2.84 -4.50 6.87
N ASP A 95 3.95 -4.87 7.51
CA ASP A 95 3.96 -5.49 8.83
C ASP A 95 3.42 -4.51 9.90
N CYS A 96 3.78 -3.22 9.80
CA CYS A 96 3.29 -2.16 10.68
C CYS A 96 1.78 -1.95 10.55
N ALA A 97 1.28 -1.84 9.30
CA ALA A 97 -0.14 -1.66 9.03
C ALA A 97 -0.97 -2.88 9.44
N ASN A 98 -0.47 -4.09 9.21
CA ASN A 98 -1.08 -5.34 9.66
C ASN A 98 -1.27 -5.32 11.18
N LYS A 99 -0.21 -5.01 11.93
CA LYS A 99 -0.26 -4.91 13.39
C LYS A 99 -1.21 -3.82 13.89
N ALA A 100 -1.12 -2.62 13.32
CA ALA A 100 -1.97 -1.48 13.70
C ALA A 100 -3.46 -1.81 13.57
N PHE A 101 -3.80 -2.60 12.55
CA PHE A 101 -5.19 -2.91 12.24
C PHE A 101 -5.68 -4.17 12.97
N ASP A 102 -4.83 -5.17 13.16
CA ASP A 102 -5.09 -6.30 14.06
C ASP A 102 -5.42 -5.81 15.48
N GLU A 103 -4.62 -4.90 16.04
CA GLU A 103 -4.86 -4.31 17.36
C GLU A 103 -6.15 -3.45 17.41
N TRP A 104 -6.51 -2.77 16.32
CA TRP A 104 -7.70 -1.92 16.26
C TRP A 104 -9.01 -2.72 16.10
N SER A 105 -8.95 -3.84 15.37
CA SER A 105 -10.10 -4.68 15.04
C SER A 105 -10.40 -5.76 16.09
N ASP A 106 -9.91 -5.61 17.33
CA ASP A 106 -9.97 -6.63 18.38
C ASP A 106 -9.40 -7.99 17.94
N HIS A 107 -8.31 -7.96 17.15
CA HIS A 107 -7.61 -9.12 16.59
C HIS A 107 -8.43 -9.96 15.61
N GLU A 108 -9.27 -9.33 14.80
CA GLU A 108 -9.90 -10.00 13.67
C GLU A 108 -8.87 -10.30 12.58
N MET A 109 -8.44 -11.57 12.53
CA MET A 109 -7.35 -12.04 11.68
C MET A 109 -7.47 -11.67 10.19
N THR A 110 -8.71 -11.55 9.68
CA THR A 110 -8.96 -11.19 8.27
C THR A 110 -8.65 -9.74 7.96
N ASP A 111 -8.76 -8.88 8.96
CA ASP A 111 -8.71 -7.44 8.80
C ASP A 111 -7.25 -7.02 8.66
N GLY A 112 -6.37 -7.43 9.59
CA GLY A 112 -4.93 -7.16 9.52
C GLY A 112 -4.27 -7.72 8.24
N TRP A 113 -4.66 -8.94 7.85
CA TRP A 113 -4.19 -9.53 6.59
C TRP A 113 -4.65 -8.72 5.38
N PHE A 114 -5.91 -8.26 5.36
CA PHE A 114 -6.44 -7.46 4.26
C PHE A 114 -5.70 -6.13 4.12
N ALA A 115 -5.49 -5.41 5.24
CA ALA A 115 -4.70 -4.19 5.29
C ALA A 115 -3.31 -4.37 4.67
N CYS A 116 -2.66 -5.49 4.98
CA CYS A 116 -1.38 -5.85 4.42
C CYS A 116 -1.45 -6.12 2.91
N GLU A 117 -2.43 -6.91 2.46
CA GLU A 117 -2.56 -7.28 1.04
C GLU A 117 -2.85 -6.07 0.16
N GLU A 118 -3.67 -5.16 0.67
CA GLU A 118 -3.98 -3.89 0.04
C GLU A 118 -2.72 -3.05 -0.24
N ILE A 119 -1.77 -3.02 0.71
CA ILE A 119 -0.47 -2.39 0.50
C ILE A 119 0.32 -3.21 -0.52
N ARG A 120 0.42 -4.52 -0.33
CA ARG A 120 1.23 -5.45 -1.15
C ARG A 120 0.94 -5.30 -2.64
N VAL A 121 -0.33 -5.26 -3.03
CA VAL A 121 -0.73 -5.28 -4.45
C VAL A 121 -0.17 -4.10 -5.25
N GLY A 122 -0.01 -2.92 -4.64
CA GLY A 122 0.51 -1.78 -5.38
C GLY A 122 2.03 -1.72 -5.46
N TYR A 123 2.76 -2.58 -4.75
CA TYR A 123 4.21 -2.71 -4.86
C TYR A 123 4.68 -4.06 -5.45
N ALA A 124 3.78 -5.05 -5.58
CA ALA A 124 4.10 -6.40 -6.01
C ALA A 124 4.80 -6.49 -7.38
N ASP A 125 4.52 -5.56 -8.31
CA ASP A 125 5.13 -5.52 -9.65
C ASP A 125 6.65 -5.30 -9.58
N PHE A 126 7.15 -4.60 -8.56
CA PHE A 126 8.59 -4.34 -8.35
C PHE A 126 9.17 -5.20 -7.21
N CYS A 127 8.32 -5.65 -6.30
CA CYS A 127 8.71 -6.38 -5.10
C CYS A 127 7.93 -7.71 -5.02
N PRO A 128 8.28 -8.72 -5.84
CA PRO A 128 7.51 -9.97 -5.98
C PRO A 128 7.54 -10.86 -4.72
N HIS A 129 8.49 -10.60 -3.83
CA HIS A 129 8.70 -11.38 -2.60
C HIS A 129 8.00 -10.81 -1.37
N LEU A 130 7.24 -9.72 -1.49
CA LEU A 130 6.43 -9.21 -0.38
C LEU A 130 5.41 -10.26 0.07
N ARG A 131 5.20 -10.38 1.38
CA ARG A 131 4.29 -11.36 1.97
C ARG A 131 3.47 -10.75 3.11
N CYS A 132 2.21 -11.13 3.17
CA CYS A 132 1.34 -10.84 4.30
C CYS A 132 1.17 -12.08 5.15
N TYR A 133 1.66 -11.99 6.39
CA TYR A 133 1.48 -13.04 7.37
C TYR A 133 0.23 -12.75 8.19
N VAL A 134 -0.53 -13.80 8.48
CA VAL A 134 -1.59 -13.70 9.49
C VAL A 134 -0.90 -13.69 10.85
N LEU A 135 -1.14 -12.65 11.65
CA LEU A 135 -0.58 -12.56 12.99
C LEU A 135 -1.20 -13.70 13.83
N GLN A 136 -0.35 -14.54 14.40
CA GLN A 136 -0.77 -15.58 15.35
C GLN A 136 -0.80 -14.96 16.75
N GLN A 137 -1.94 -15.07 17.42
CA GLN A 137 -2.13 -14.70 18.83
C GLN A 137 -1.31 -15.62 19.75
#